data_AF-A0AAX1PC85-F1
#
_entry.id   AF-A0AAX1PC85-F1
#
_cell.length_a   1.000
_cell.length_b   1.000
_cell.length_c   1.000
_cell.angle_alpha   90.00
_cell.angle_beta   90.00
_cell.angle_gamma   90.00
#
_symmetry.space_group_name_H-M   'P 1'
#
loop_
_entity.id
_entity.type
_entity.pdbx_description
1 polymer ?
#
loop_
_entity_poly.entity_id
_entity_poly.type
_entity_poly.pdbx_seq_one_letter_code
_entity_poly.pdbx_strand_id
1 'polypeptide(L)'
;MGRQKGKKNDGRKSNLTFSWMLDTLGPEWQQWQAFAAEWMSKQNTSISDKQKSLTRFFESYLLICAPYAIDVNLFFKGHNGHHCSTEELQVIVSKTVKSTTELTRSINHSCNFIDFIIEHHFSKLDDNGVLQPLFNNPLSKIKKSADLTETVRNPLPYRYIQDLRQILCPLPNKMELATIKQQLDEDDSLLPAYHYRHFKDWVWAQQQSGENERGGSGDWFDVGPDLIDRHDPDCVWKHKTITRNGKQMTIFQLWSPVRAMAIYVKLQLPLRTYQVRMIDSGEADTWRYQQGQWQQNNKHNFSMGSDGRPFGKGVFKRIHDSMTGLYSTGLYINTNKTADQNKEEIQRGYTIPWQHEEALYWLEKLRNWQEKYNPIEKPTSCTTLLAKHTRDLKSSTQLEQMGDICFLFRDAAASNNEDKVKPISDAPLFPFWYQLLLTLENSLAAQSNTLDNGERLKFVGDYPEGTPKNGKTVTLFSLHSLRVSLITSYVMDTHLPLPVISKLLAGHTALLLKSGNYPAVW
;
A
#
# COMPACT_ATOMS: atom_id res chain seq x y z
N MET A 1 29.38 -14.05 23.91
CA MET A 1 28.18 -14.07 23.03
C MET A 1 27.71 -12.63 22.83
N GLY A 2 27.99 -12.05 21.65
CA GLY A 2 27.66 -10.66 21.37
C GLY A 2 26.16 -10.45 21.22
N ARG A 3 25.56 -9.65 22.11
CA ARG A 3 24.22 -9.09 21.94
C ARG A 3 24.15 -8.42 20.56
N GLN A 4 23.33 -8.93 19.65
CA GLN A 4 22.90 -8.16 18.48
C GLN A 4 22.29 -6.85 18.99
N LYS A 5 22.98 -5.72 18.79
CA LYS A 5 22.40 -4.39 19.03
C LYS A 5 21.17 -4.29 18.14
N GLY A 6 19.98 -4.34 18.75
CA GLY A 6 18.73 -4.06 18.06
C GLY A 6 18.83 -2.71 17.35
N LYS A 7 18.31 -2.62 16.11
CA LYS A 7 18.24 -1.36 15.37
C LYS A 7 17.55 -0.31 16.26
N LYS A 8 18.29 0.71 16.71
CA LYS A 8 17.70 1.87 17.39
C LYS A 8 16.72 2.53 16.40
N ASN A 9 15.45 2.63 16.79
CA ASN A 9 14.48 3.48 16.10
C ASN A 9 14.70 4.91 16.59
N ASP A 10 15.58 5.65 15.94
CA ASP A 10 15.97 7.03 16.27
C ASP A 10 15.39 8.07 15.30
N GLY A 11 14.36 7.69 14.52
CA GLY A 11 13.67 8.60 13.60
C GLY A 11 14.42 8.93 12.31
N ARG A 12 15.65 8.41 12.10
CA ARG A 12 16.47 8.73 10.92
C ARG A 12 15.81 8.42 9.57
N LYS A 13 14.93 7.41 9.52
CA LYS A 13 14.21 6.98 8.30
C LYS A 13 13.22 8.01 7.76
N SER A 14 12.82 8.99 8.58
CA SER A 14 11.89 10.07 8.21
C SER A 14 12.55 11.44 8.17
N ASN A 15 13.84 11.53 8.52
CA ASN A 15 14.56 12.79 8.62
C ASN A 15 15.27 13.12 7.31
N LEU A 16 14.68 14.03 6.52
CA LEU A 16 15.24 14.47 5.23
C LEU A 16 16.36 15.50 5.37
N THR A 17 16.51 16.11 6.55
CA THR A 17 17.57 17.07 6.85
C THR A 17 18.87 16.39 7.24
N PHE A 18 18.87 15.07 7.46
CA PHE A 18 20.03 14.33 7.95
C PHE A 18 20.60 14.85 9.28
N SER A 19 19.79 15.52 10.11
CA SER A 19 20.23 16.07 11.40
C SER A 19 20.79 15.02 12.35
N TRP A 20 20.34 13.76 12.23
CA TRP A 20 20.86 12.61 12.98
C TRP A 20 22.37 12.37 12.76
N MET A 21 22.94 12.87 11.66
CA MET A 21 24.38 12.76 11.37
C MET A 21 25.21 13.42 12.46
N LEU A 22 24.77 14.54 13.02
CA LEU A 22 25.53 15.28 14.03
C LEU A 22 25.59 14.53 15.36
N ASP A 23 24.54 13.80 15.70
CA ASP A 23 24.48 12.97 16.91
C ASP A 23 25.22 11.63 16.72
N THR A 24 25.21 11.08 15.50
CA THR A 24 25.70 9.72 15.23
C THR A 24 27.14 9.68 14.74
N LEU A 25 27.51 10.61 13.85
CA LEU A 25 28.83 10.70 13.24
C LEU A 25 29.72 11.71 13.97
N GLY A 26 29.11 12.74 14.57
CA GLY A 26 29.78 13.82 15.27
C GLY A 26 29.48 15.20 14.66
N PRO A 27 29.58 16.29 15.45
CA PRO A 27 29.31 17.65 14.99
C PRO A 27 30.23 18.10 13.84
N GLU A 28 31.43 17.51 13.73
CA GLU A 28 32.37 17.79 12.66
C GLU A 28 31.85 17.44 11.25
N TRP A 29 30.81 16.59 11.14
CA TRP A 29 30.16 16.26 9.86
C TRP A 29 29.13 17.29 9.39
N GLN A 30 29.05 18.46 10.04
CA GLN A 30 28.05 19.50 9.75
C GLN A 30 28.03 19.94 8.29
N GLN A 31 29.18 20.07 7.64
CA GLN A 31 29.23 20.50 6.23
C GLN A 31 28.56 19.46 5.31
N TRP A 32 28.85 18.18 5.50
CA TRP A 32 28.20 17.09 4.76
C TRP A 32 26.69 17.03 5.02
N GLN A 33 26.28 17.21 6.27
CA GLN A 33 24.87 17.25 6.64
C GLN A 33 24.14 18.41 5.94
N ALA A 34 24.74 19.60 5.91
CA ALA A 34 24.17 20.77 5.21
C ALA A 34 24.01 20.50 3.71
N PHE A 35 25.03 19.93 3.05
CA PHE A 35 24.94 19.53 1.64
C PHE A 35 23.87 18.48 1.40
N ALA A 36 23.76 17.47 2.26
CA ALA A 36 22.73 16.44 2.16
C ALA A 36 21.32 17.03 2.31
N ALA A 37 21.12 17.93 3.28
CA ALA A 37 19.84 18.61 3.50
C ALA A 37 19.45 19.48 2.29
N GLU A 38 20.39 20.25 1.74
CA GLU A 38 20.16 21.08 0.56
C GLU A 38 19.84 20.23 -0.68
N TRP A 39 20.60 19.17 -0.92
CA TRP A 39 20.34 18.29 -2.06
C TRP A 39 18.97 17.66 -1.94
N MET A 40 18.62 17.15 -0.76
CA MET A 40 17.35 16.46 -0.51
C MET A 40 16.13 17.38 -0.59
N SER A 41 16.24 18.66 -0.23
CA SER A 41 15.14 19.63 -0.34
C SER A 41 14.75 19.88 -1.81
N LYS A 42 15.70 19.75 -2.75
CA LYS A 42 15.46 19.88 -4.19
C LYS A 42 14.88 18.61 -4.84
N GLN A 43 14.73 17.50 -4.10
CA GLN A 43 14.29 16.23 -4.67
C GLN A 43 12.77 16.01 -4.55
N ASN A 44 12.13 15.65 -5.66
CA ASN A 44 10.70 15.32 -5.74
C ASN A 44 10.42 13.86 -6.17
N THR A 45 11.46 13.06 -6.41
CA THR A 45 11.34 11.68 -6.89
C THR A 45 12.31 10.75 -6.17
N SER A 46 11.90 9.48 -5.98
CA SER A 46 12.71 8.42 -5.37
C SER A 46 13.33 8.81 -4.03
N ILE A 47 12.60 9.59 -3.22
CA ILE A 47 13.12 10.22 -2.01
C ILE A 47 13.58 9.18 -0.99
N SER A 48 12.77 8.14 -0.74
CA SER A 48 13.16 7.06 0.16
C SER A 48 14.44 6.33 -0.31
N ASP A 49 14.60 6.13 -1.62
CA ASP A 49 15.78 5.47 -2.17
C ASP A 49 17.02 6.36 -2.03
N LYS A 50 16.92 7.66 -2.36
CA LYS A 50 18.00 8.64 -2.17
C LYS A 50 18.39 8.74 -0.70
N GLN A 51 17.42 8.82 0.21
CA GLN A 51 17.67 8.88 1.66
C GLN A 51 18.44 7.66 2.18
N LYS A 52 18.02 6.45 1.78
CA LYS A 52 18.72 5.20 2.14
C LYS A 52 20.13 5.14 1.56
N SER A 53 20.29 5.60 0.32
CA SER A 53 21.57 5.64 -0.38
C SER A 53 22.58 6.52 0.35
N LEU A 54 22.16 7.75 0.70
CA LEU A 54 23.00 8.67 1.47
C LEU A 54 23.30 8.17 2.88
N THR A 55 22.31 7.57 3.55
CA THR A 55 22.55 6.97 4.88
C THR A 55 23.67 5.91 4.82
N ARG A 56 23.65 5.04 3.79
CA ARG A 56 24.72 4.05 3.57
C ARG A 56 26.04 4.71 3.21
N PHE A 57 26.01 5.73 2.33
CA PHE A 57 27.19 6.48 1.93
C PHE A 57 27.90 7.12 3.13
N PHE A 58 27.17 7.74 4.05
CA PHE A 58 27.76 8.35 5.25
C PHE A 58 28.17 7.32 6.29
N GLU A 59 27.27 6.44 6.73
CA GLU A 59 27.54 5.58 7.90
C GLU A 59 28.38 4.35 7.56
N SER A 60 28.17 3.75 6.39
CA SER A 60 28.82 2.50 6.03
C SER A 60 30.12 2.74 5.28
N TYR A 61 30.20 3.81 4.48
CA TYR A 61 31.34 4.11 3.63
C TYR A 61 32.21 5.23 4.20
N LEU A 62 31.77 6.49 4.21
CA LEU A 62 32.63 7.60 4.64
C LEU A 62 33.14 7.45 6.07
N LEU A 63 32.27 7.13 7.03
CA LEU A 63 32.68 6.96 8.43
C LEU A 63 33.72 5.86 8.64
N ILE A 64 33.65 4.78 7.85
CA ILE A 64 34.45 3.56 8.07
C ILE A 64 35.72 3.55 7.21
N CYS A 65 35.60 3.92 5.93
CA CYS A 65 36.67 3.85 4.95
C CYS A 65 37.41 5.18 4.76
N ALA A 66 36.73 6.31 4.92
CA ALA A 66 37.31 7.63 4.67
C ALA A 66 36.96 8.64 5.79
N PRO A 67 37.27 8.37 7.08
CA PRO A 67 36.91 9.28 8.17
C PRO A 67 37.57 10.65 8.04
N TYR A 68 38.73 10.72 7.37
CA TYR A 68 39.39 11.99 7.03
C TYR A 68 38.55 12.90 6.11
N ALA A 69 37.54 12.34 5.43
CA ALA A 69 36.61 13.08 4.58
C ALA A 69 35.68 14.02 5.35
N ILE A 70 35.79 14.11 6.69
CA ILE A 70 35.25 15.24 7.47
C ILE A 70 35.62 16.56 6.78
N ASP A 71 36.85 16.68 6.28
CA ASP A 71 37.21 17.72 5.29
C ASP A 71 36.80 17.25 3.89
N VAL A 72 35.79 17.93 3.33
CA VAL A 72 35.24 17.63 2.00
C VAL A 72 36.33 17.73 0.91
N ASN A 73 37.35 18.55 1.05
CA ASN A 73 38.43 18.62 0.07
C ASN A 73 39.27 17.34 0.04
N LEU A 74 39.49 16.71 1.19
CA LEU A 74 40.23 15.45 1.28
C LEU A 74 39.45 14.29 0.69
N PHE A 75 38.12 14.35 0.67
CA PHE A 75 37.30 13.38 -0.07
C PHE A 75 37.67 13.36 -1.55
N PHE A 76 37.88 14.53 -2.17
CA PHE A 76 38.23 14.66 -3.59
C PHE A 76 39.72 14.42 -3.87
N LYS A 77 40.61 14.92 -3.01
CA LYS A 77 42.07 14.86 -3.22
C LYS A 77 42.71 13.55 -2.76
N GLY A 78 42.02 12.78 -1.91
CA GLY A 78 42.61 11.65 -1.21
C GLY A 78 43.43 12.06 0.01
N HIS A 79 43.78 11.07 0.84
CA HIS A 79 44.58 11.25 2.05
C HIS A 79 45.47 10.03 2.30
N ASN A 80 46.76 10.25 2.58
CA ASN A 80 47.75 9.20 2.84
C ASN A 80 47.76 8.05 1.81
N GLY A 81 47.64 8.39 0.53
CA GLY A 81 47.58 7.43 -0.58
C GLY A 81 46.21 6.77 -0.79
N HIS A 82 45.26 6.93 0.13
CA HIS A 82 43.90 6.46 -0.03
C HIS A 82 43.04 7.44 -0.84
N HIS A 83 42.29 6.92 -1.80
CA HIS A 83 41.35 7.69 -2.62
C HIS A 83 39.99 6.99 -2.62
N CYS A 84 38.94 7.77 -2.36
CA CYS A 84 37.58 7.28 -2.45
C CYS A 84 37.31 6.75 -3.87
N SER A 85 36.60 5.63 -3.99
CA SER A 85 36.33 5.02 -5.29
C SER A 85 34.96 4.34 -5.34
N THR A 86 34.48 4.09 -6.56
CA THR A 86 33.21 3.38 -6.78
C THR A 86 33.31 1.93 -6.36
N GLU A 87 34.46 1.31 -6.61
CA GLU A 87 34.78 -0.07 -6.32
C GLU A 87 34.72 -0.31 -4.80
N GLU A 88 35.32 0.58 -4.01
CA GLU A 88 35.27 0.50 -2.55
C GLU A 88 33.83 0.68 -2.03
N LEU A 89 33.12 1.71 -2.52
CA LEU A 89 31.71 1.92 -2.15
C LEU A 89 30.85 0.71 -2.51
N GLN A 90 31.06 0.09 -3.67
CA GLN A 90 30.32 -1.08 -4.12
C GLN A 90 30.56 -2.27 -3.19
N VAL A 91 31.81 -2.53 -2.81
CA VAL A 91 32.17 -3.60 -1.87
C VAL A 91 31.45 -3.38 -0.55
N ILE A 92 31.48 -2.17 0.00
CA ILE A 92 30.83 -1.85 1.28
C ILE A 92 29.32 -2.01 1.20
N VAL A 93 28.66 -1.45 0.18
CA VAL A 93 27.20 -1.52 0.05
C VAL A 93 26.75 -2.96 -0.19
N SER A 94 27.50 -3.78 -0.92
CA SER A 94 27.17 -5.20 -1.17
C SER A 94 27.15 -6.08 0.09
N LYS A 95 27.82 -5.64 1.17
CA LYS A 95 27.77 -6.33 2.47
C LYS A 95 26.36 -6.28 3.06
N THR A 96 25.62 -5.20 2.84
CA THR A 96 24.28 -4.97 3.42
C THR A 96 23.13 -5.07 2.41
N VAL A 97 23.40 -4.83 1.13
CA VAL A 97 22.41 -4.84 0.05
C VAL A 97 22.69 -6.02 -0.89
N LYS A 98 21.73 -6.94 -0.97
CA LYS A 98 21.83 -8.13 -1.85
C LYS A 98 21.17 -7.94 -3.22
N SER A 99 20.24 -7.01 -3.38
CA SER A 99 19.60 -6.74 -4.66
C SER A 99 20.52 -5.92 -5.56
N THR A 100 20.83 -6.44 -6.76
CA THR A 100 21.63 -5.73 -7.78
C THR A 100 21.03 -4.38 -8.13
N THR A 101 19.70 -4.32 -8.29
CA THR A 101 19.01 -3.07 -8.61
C THR A 101 19.15 -2.04 -7.50
N GLU A 102 19.02 -2.47 -6.23
CA GLU A 102 19.18 -1.57 -5.09
C GLU A 102 20.63 -1.12 -4.92
N LEU A 103 21.60 -2.00 -5.15
CA LEU A 103 23.03 -1.68 -5.14
C LEU A 103 23.35 -0.60 -6.19
N THR A 104 22.95 -0.79 -7.45
CA THR A 104 23.15 0.19 -8.53
C THR A 104 22.50 1.52 -8.20
N ARG A 105 21.27 1.53 -7.66
CA ARG A 105 20.62 2.78 -7.23
C ARG A 105 21.40 3.47 -6.12
N SER A 106 21.87 2.72 -5.12
CA SER A 106 22.61 3.26 -3.99
C SER A 106 23.88 3.98 -4.43
N ILE A 107 24.62 3.38 -5.37
CA ILE A 107 25.87 3.92 -5.89
C ILE A 107 25.57 5.14 -6.77
N ASN A 108 24.61 5.03 -7.71
CA ASN A 108 24.28 6.13 -8.61
C ASN A 108 23.68 7.34 -7.88
N HIS A 109 22.90 7.13 -6.82
CA HIS A 109 22.39 8.23 -6.00
C HIS A 109 23.52 8.92 -5.21
N SER A 110 24.49 8.15 -4.70
CA SER A 110 25.67 8.72 -4.05
C SER A 110 26.52 9.53 -5.05
N CYS A 111 26.72 8.99 -6.26
CA CYS A 111 27.40 9.69 -7.35
C CYS A 111 26.69 11.01 -7.72
N ASN A 112 25.36 10.98 -7.92
CA ASN A 112 24.58 12.18 -8.23
C ASN A 112 24.64 13.24 -7.11
N PHE A 113 24.73 12.81 -5.86
CA PHE A 113 24.88 13.72 -4.73
C PHE A 113 26.25 14.41 -4.75
N ILE A 114 27.31 13.68 -5.06
CA ILE A 114 28.65 14.28 -5.22
C ILE A 114 28.70 15.20 -6.45
N ASP A 115 28.08 14.81 -7.58
CA ASP A 115 27.94 15.67 -8.76
C ASP A 115 27.32 17.03 -8.37
N PHE A 116 26.24 16.98 -7.57
CA PHE A 116 25.56 18.17 -7.06
C PHE A 116 26.46 19.06 -6.18
N ILE A 117 27.23 18.46 -5.28
CA ILE A 117 28.18 19.20 -4.42
C ILE A 117 29.22 19.92 -5.27
N ILE A 118 29.77 19.23 -6.28
CA ILE A 118 30.77 19.82 -7.18
C ILE A 118 30.16 21.02 -7.92
N GLU A 119 28.99 20.82 -8.53
CA GLU A 119 28.31 21.86 -9.31
C GLU A 119 27.94 23.09 -8.47
N HIS A 120 27.45 22.91 -7.25
CA HIS A 120 26.88 24.01 -6.45
C HIS A 120 27.87 24.67 -5.49
N HIS A 121 28.86 23.91 -4.99
CA HIS A 121 29.77 24.37 -3.92
C HIS A 121 31.24 24.37 -4.32
N PHE A 122 31.62 23.64 -5.37
CA PHE A 122 33.01 23.53 -5.82
C PHE A 122 33.15 23.77 -7.32
N SER A 123 32.47 24.78 -7.84
CA SER A 123 32.61 25.25 -9.21
C SER A 123 32.93 26.74 -9.22
N LYS A 124 33.72 27.18 -10.21
CA LYS A 124 34.10 28.58 -10.40
C LYS A 124 33.82 28.98 -11.84
N LEU A 125 33.35 30.21 -12.05
CA LEU A 125 33.23 30.77 -13.39
C LEU A 125 34.63 30.95 -13.99
N ASP A 126 34.81 30.49 -15.23
CA ASP A 126 35.97 30.84 -16.04
C ASP A 126 35.84 32.24 -16.66
N ASP A 127 36.87 32.66 -17.39
CA ASP A 127 36.95 33.99 -18.01
C ASP A 127 35.84 34.24 -19.05
N ASN A 128 35.14 33.19 -19.49
CA ASN A 128 34.01 33.26 -20.42
C ASN A 128 32.65 33.16 -19.72
N GLY A 129 32.63 33.13 -18.38
CA GLY A 129 31.41 33.00 -17.59
C GLY A 129 30.82 31.58 -17.60
N VAL A 130 31.60 30.56 -17.94
CA VAL A 130 31.17 29.14 -17.89
C VAL A 130 31.59 28.56 -16.54
N LEU A 131 30.65 27.86 -15.88
CA LEU A 131 30.93 27.17 -14.61
C LEU A 131 31.89 25.99 -14.85
N GLN A 132 33.08 26.02 -14.26
CA GLN A 132 34.06 24.94 -14.29
C GLN A 132 34.18 24.26 -12.92
N PRO A 133 34.12 22.93 -12.85
CA PRO A 133 34.27 22.19 -11.60
C PRO A 133 35.72 22.23 -11.11
N LEU A 134 35.92 22.47 -9.81
CA LEU A 134 37.24 22.48 -9.15
C LEU A 134 37.76 21.07 -8.87
N PHE A 135 36.86 20.08 -8.81
CA PHE A 135 37.18 18.69 -8.52
C PHE A 135 36.48 17.75 -9.48
N ASN A 136 37.11 16.60 -9.75
CA ASN A 136 36.47 15.48 -10.43
C ASN A 136 35.73 14.61 -9.40
N ASN A 137 34.58 14.06 -9.79
CA ASN A 137 33.88 13.11 -8.93
C ASN A 137 34.67 11.80 -8.82
N PRO A 138 35.09 11.38 -7.60
CA PRO A 138 35.77 10.10 -7.39
C PRO A 138 34.85 8.89 -7.60
N LEU A 139 33.52 9.11 -7.64
CA LEU A 139 32.53 8.09 -7.91
C LEU A 139 32.08 8.14 -9.38
N SER A 140 31.74 6.97 -9.91
CA SER A 140 31.27 6.76 -11.27
C SER A 140 29.94 6.02 -11.24
N LYS A 141 29.05 6.37 -12.18
CA LYS A 141 27.74 5.71 -12.30
C LYS A 141 27.93 4.31 -12.84
N ILE A 142 27.31 3.35 -12.18
CA ILE A 142 27.24 1.98 -12.66
C ILE A 142 26.08 1.90 -13.65
N LYS A 143 26.35 1.30 -14.82
CA LYS A 143 25.30 1.00 -15.79
C LYS A 143 24.22 0.18 -15.11
N LYS A 144 22.97 0.62 -15.23
CA LYS A 144 21.85 -0.26 -14.90
C LYS A 144 21.99 -1.48 -15.79
N SER A 145 22.14 -2.68 -15.21
CA SER A 145 21.82 -3.87 -15.99
C SER A 145 20.37 -3.67 -16.43
N ALA A 146 20.14 -3.76 -17.74
CA ALA A 146 18.79 -3.85 -18.25
C ALA A 146 18.29 -5.24 -17.88
N ASP A 147 18.03 -5.48 -16.59
CA ASP A 147 17.23 -6.60 -16.15
C ASP A 147 15.81 -6.29 -16.62
N LEU A 148 15.59 -6.53 -17.92
CA LEU A 148 14.27 -6.64 -18.55
C LEU A 148 13.49 -7.84 -18.01
N THR A 149 14.07 -8.59 -17.08
CA THR A 149 13.35 -9.54 -16.25
C THR A 149 12.46 -8.75 -15.29
N GLU A 150 11.30 -8.38 -15.80
CA GLU A 150 10.13 -8.11 -14.95
C GLU A 150 10.05 -9.22 -13.89
N THR A 151 9.73 -8.86 -12.65
CA THR A 151 9.57 -9.87 -11.59
C THR A 151 8.53 -10.88 -12.06
N VAL A 152 8.96 -12.07 -12.48
CA VAL A 152 8.06 -13.16 -12.84
C VAL A 152 7.32 -13.52 -11.56
N ARG A 153 6.02 -13.24 -11.56
CA ARG A 153 5.15 -13.55 -10.43
C ARG A 153 4.23 -14.66 -10.88
N ASN A 154 4.25 -15.75 -10.15
CA ASN A 154 3.33 -16.86 -10.40
C ASN A 154 1.89 -16.36 -10.18
N PRO A 155 1.02 -16.42 -11.19
CA PRO A 155 -0.39 -16.08 -11.02
C PRO A 155 -1.04 -17.16 -10.14
N LEU A 156 -1.96 -16.74 -9.26
CA LEU A 156 -2.79 -17.65 -8.49
C LEU A 156 -4.01 -18.04 -9.35
N PRO A 157 -4.26 -19.34 -9.59
CA PRO A 157 -5.43 -19.78 -10.34
C PRO A 157 -6.76 -19.20 -9.81
N TYR A 158 -7.67 -18.87 -10.73
CA TYR A 158 -8.93 -18.19 -10.38
C TYR A 158 -9.81 -18.96 -9.41
N ARG A 159 -9.85 -20.30 -9.53
CA ARG A 159 -10.56 -21.16 -8.59
C ARG A 159 -10.14 -20.90 -7.14
N TYR A 160 -8.85 -20.81 -6.87
CA TYR A 160 -8.35 -20.51 -5.52
C TYR A 160 -8.69 -19.08 -5.09
N ILE A 161 -8.78 -18.12 -6.02
CA ILE A 161 -9.30 -16.78 -5.70
C ILE A 161 -10.76 -16.88 -5.23
N GLN A 162 -11.60 -17.70 -5.88
CA GLN A 162 -12.98 -17.93 -5.46
C GLN A 162 -13.05 -18.61 -4.08
N ASP A 163 -12.21 -19.62 -3.83
CA ASP A 163 -12.14 -20.29 -2.52
C ASP A 163 -11.73 -19.31 -1.41
N LEU A 164 -10.75 -18.42 -1.68
CA LEU A 164 -10.33 -17.39 -0.72
C LEU A 164 -11.45 -16.36 -0.46
N ARG A 165 -12.25 -16.02 -1.48
CA ARG A 165 -13.44 -15.16 -1.28
C ARG A 165 -14.45 -15.86 -0.38
N GLN A 166 -14.69 -17.16 -0.54
CA GLN A 166 -15.61 -17.93 0.32
C GLN A 166 -15.10 -18.08 1.76
N ILE A 167 -13.78 -18.21 1.96
CA ILE A 167 -13.20 -18.20 3.32
C ILE A 167 -13.42 -16.85 4.00
N LEU A 168 -13.21 -15.75 3.26
CA LEU A 168 -13.26 -14.39 3.82
C LEU A 168 -14.70 -13.87 4.01
N CYS A 169 -15.55 -14.08 3.01
CA CYS A 169 -16.96 -13.71 2.96
C CYS A 169 -17.76 -14.91 2.43
N PRO A 170 -18.17 -15.85 3.31
CA PRO A 170 -18.90 -17.03 2.89
C PRO A 170 -20.26 -16.60 2.32
N LEU A 171 -20.54 -16.91 1.06
CA LEU A 171 -21.83 -16.58 0.44
C LEU A 171 -22.90 -17.63 0.80
N PRO A 172 -24.19 -17.27 0.75
CA PRO A 172 -25.25 -18.24 0.98
C PRO A 172 -25.20 -19.38 -0.02
N ASN A 173 -25.25 -20.60 0.49
CA ASN A 173 -25.32 -21.79 -0.33
C ASN A 173 -26.72 -21.91 -0.99
N LYS A 174 -26.87 -22.88 -1.91
CA LYS A 174 -28.13 -23.05 -2.65
C LYS A 174 -29.34 -23.31 -1.75
N MET A 175 -29.16 -24.01 -0.64
CA MET A 175 -30.24 -24.33 0.30
C MET A 175 -30.67 -23.09 1.10
N GLU A 176 -29.70 -22.28 1.54
CA GLU A 176 -29.97 -21.00 2.19
C GLU A 176 -30.68 -20.04 1.24
N LEU A 177 -30.25 -19.92 -0.01
CA LEU A 177 -30.93 -19.08 -1.01
C LEU A 177 -32.35 -19.56 -1.31
N ALA A 178 -32.59 -20.87 -1.35
CA ALA A 178 -33.94 -21.42 -1.51
C ALA A 178 -34.84 -21.07 -0.32
N THR A 179 -34.29 -21.11 0.90
CA THR A 179 -35.00 -20.72 2.12
C THR A 179 -35.33 -19.23 2.12
N ILE A 180 -34.37 -18.38 1.76
CA ILE A 180 -34.58 -16.93 1.61
C ILE A 180 -35.68 -16.66 0.59
N LYS A 181 -35.64 -17.32 -0.57
CA LYS A 181 -36.65 -17.15 -1.62
C LYS A 181 -38.07 -17.51 -1.14
N GLN A 182 -38.21 -18.48 -0.25
CA GLN A 182 -39.53 -18.85 0.32
C GLN A 182 -40.05 -17.83 1.34
N GLN A 183 -39.17 -16.99 1.90
CA GLN A 183 -39.51 -15.97 2.90
C GLN A 183 -39.74 -14.58 2.28
N LEU A 184 -39.48 -14.42 0.97
CA LEU A 184 -39.76 -13.18 0.25
C LEU A 184 -41.25 -13.05 -0.03
N ASP A 185 -41.74 -11.81 -0.02
CA ASP A 185 -43.09 -11.49 -0.47
C ASP A 185 -43.24 -11.80 -1.97
N GLU A 186 -44.47 -12.05 -2.45
CA GLU A 186 -44.72 -12.51 -3.82
C GLU A 186 -44.17 -11.57 -4.92
N ASP A 187 -44.06 -10.28 -4.63
CA ASP A 187 -43.58 -9.25 -5.54
C ASP A 187 -42.04 -9.06 -5.51
N ASP A 188 -41.32 -9.67 -4.56
CA ASP A 188 -39.89 -9.47 -4.37
C ASP A 188 -39.04 -10.48 -5.14
N SER A 189 -38.07 -9.96 -5.90
CA SER A 189 -37.09 -10.79 -6.60
C SER A 189 -35.88 -11.12 -5.72
N LEU A 190 -35.37 -12.36 -5.83
CA LEU A 190 -34.15 -12.77 -5.15
C LEU A 190 -32.95 -11.95 -5.67
N LEU A 191 -32.30 -11.22 -4.77
CA LEU A 191 -31.13 -10.41 -5.07
C LEU A 191 -29.88 -11.30 -5.22
N PRO A 192 -28.79 -10.77 -5.79
CA PRO A 192 -27.51 -11.48 -5.80
C PRO A 192 -27.06 -11.88 -4.39
N ALA A 193 -26.42 -13.05 -4.27
CA ALA A 193 -26.15 -13.71 -2.99
C ALA A 193 -25.40 -12.84 -1.96
N TYR A 194 -24.56 -11.91 -2.41
CA TYR A 194 -23.83 -10.99 -1.54
C TYR A 194 -24.71 -9.97 -0.81
N HIS A 195 -25.96 -9.73 -1.26
CA HIS A 195 -26.92 -8.87 -0.56
C HIS A 195 -27.36 -9.45 0.79
N TYR A 196 -27.29 -10.77 0.95
CA TYR A 196 -27.71 -11.49 2.15
C TYR A 196 -26.55 -11.79 3.11
N ARG A 197 -25.46 -11.01 3.01
CA ARG A 197 -24.28 -11.14 3.87
C ARG A 197 -23.87 -9.82 4.46
N HIS A 198 -23.48 -9.88 5.73
CA HIS A 198 -23.08 -8.75 6.56
C HIS A 198 -21.70 -9.00 7.18
N PHE A 199 -21.10 -7.96 7.76
CA PHE A 199 -19.82 -8.07 8.43
C PHE A 199 -19.84 -9.05 9.61
N LYS A 200 -21.01 -9.29 10.26
CA LYS A 200 -21.16 -10.37 11.25
C LYS A 200 -20.88 -11.76 10.69
N ASP A 201 -21.08 -11.97 9.38
CA ASP A 201 -20.87 -13.26 8.72
C ASP A 201 -19.39 -13.48 8.32
N TRP A 202 -18.55 -12.45 8.45
CA TRP A 202 -17.10 -12.51 8.15
C TRP A 202 -16.31 -13.14 9.31
N VAL A 203 -16.80 -14.27 9.83
CA VAL A 203 -16.34 -14.90 11.08
C VAL A 203 -14.85 -15.21 11.04
N TRP A 204 -14.36 -15.76 9.92
CA TRP A 204 -12.94 -16.07 9.78
C TRP A 204 -12.06 -14.82 9.94
N ALA A 205 -12.47 -13.69 9.33
CA ALA A 205 -11.74 -12.43 9.39
C ALA A 205 -11.72 -11.84 10.81
N GLN A 206 -12.85 -11.92 11.51
CA GLN A 206 -12.97 -11.47 12.89
C GLN A 206 -12.00 -12.21 13.81
N GLN A 207 -11.89 -13.54 13.64
CA GLN A 207 -11.00 -14.42 14.41
C GLN A 207 -9.51 -14.19 14.14
N GLN A 208 -9.12 -13.68 12.97
CA GLN A 208 -7.71 -13.38 12.68
C GLN A 208 -7.13 -12.25 13.53
N SER A 209 -7.99 -11.49 14.22
CA SER A 209 -7.63 -10.30 14.97
C SER A 209 -8.16 -10.36 16.40
N GLY A 210 -7.37 -9.88 17.37
CA GLY A 210 -7.85 -9.70 18.74
C GLY A 210 -7.84 -10.94 19.66
N GLU A 211 -7.08 -11.98 19.32
CA GLU A 211 -6.81 -13.15 20.19
C GLU A 211 -5.53 -13.01 21.04
N ASN A 212 -4.78 -11.91 20.91
CA ASN A 212 -3.48 -11.79 21.58
C ASN A 212 -3.62 -11.41 23.06
N GLU A 213 -3.18 -12.29 23.96
CA GLU A 213 -2.99 -12.01 25.40
C GLU A 213 -2.04 -10.83 25.67
N ARG A 214 -1.21 -10.44 24.68
CA ARG A 214 -0.16 -9.40 24.78
C ARG A 214 -0.54 -8.02 24.22
N GLY A 215 -1.84 -7.68 24.17
CA GLY A 215 -2.27 -6.28 24.13
C GLY A 215 -2.39 -5.58 22.77
N GLY A 216 -2.26 -6.30 21.64
CA GLY A 216 -2.64 -5.75 20.33
C GLY A 216 -4.07 -6.13 19.99
N SER A 217 -5.01 -5.18 20.02
CA SER A 217 -6.43 -5.45 19.74
C SER A 217 -6.73 -5.74 18.25
N GLY A 218 -5.75 -5.55 17.37
CA GLY A 218 -5.84 -5.96 15.96
C GLY A 218 -6.79 -5.06 15.18
N ASP A 219 -7.90 -5.62 14.70
CA ASP A 219 -9.02 -4.87 14.10
C ASP A 219 -10.09 -4.49 15.13
N TRP A 220 -9.97 -4.94 16.37
CA TRP A 220 -10.89 -4.58 17.44
C TRP A 220 -10.43 -3.30 18.11
N PHE A 221 -11.34 -2.36 18.36
CA PHE A 221 -11.03 -1.11 19.05
C PHE A 221 -12.07 -0.75 20.08
N ASP A 222 -11.63 -0.10 21.15
CA ASP A 222 -12.48 0.23 22.29
C ASP A 222 -13.46 1.36 21.92
N VAL A 223 -14.72 1.20 22.31
CA VAL A 223 -15.81 2.16 22.05
C VAL A 223 -16.68 2.33 23.29
N GLY A 224 -17.39 3.46 23.36
CA GLY A 224 -18.45 3.63 24.35
C GLY A 224 -19.62 2.67 24.07
N PRO A 225 -20.37 2.24 25.11
CA PRO A 225 -21.53 1.37 24.92
C PRO A 225 -22.60 1.99 24.01
N ASP A 226 -22.70 3.33 23.98
CA ASP A 226 -23.67 4.06 23.18
C ASP A 226 -23.45 3.95 21.67
N LEU A 227 -22.22 3.62 21.24
CA LEU A 227 -21.89 3.41 19.83
C LEU A 227 -22.31 2.01 19.33
N ILE A 228 -22.64 1.10 20.24
CA ILE A 228 -23.04 -0.27 19.90
C ILE A 228 -24.50 -0.28 19.45
N ASP A 229 -24.70 -0.42 18.15
CA ASP A 229 -26.03 -0.61 17.56
C ASP A 229 -26.33 -2.11 17.41
N ARG A 230 -27.22 -2.63 18.27
CA ARG A 230 -27.57 -4.06 18.29
C ARG A 230 -28.47 -4.49 17.11
N HIS A 231 -29.08 -3.54 16.41
CA HIS A 231 -29.96 -3.83 15.29
C HIS A 231 -29.21 -3.79 13.96
N ASP A 232 -28.01 -3.20 13.94
CA ASP A 232 -27.16 -3.16 12.76
C ASP A 232 -26.34 -4.47 12.65
N PRO A 233 -26.60 -5.33 11.65
CA PRO A 233 -25.86 -6.57 11.45
C PRO A 233 -24.39 -6.35 11.05
N ASP A 234 -24.02 -5.13 10.69
CA ASP A 234 -22.66 -4.72 10.36
C ASP A 234 -21.92 -4.11 11.57
N CYS A 235 -22.61 -3.93 12.71
CA CYS A 235 -22.03 -3.58 14.01
C CYS A 235 -21.52 -4.84 14.74
N VAL A 236 -20.35 -5.32 14.36
CA VAL A 236 -19.74 -6.47 15.04
C VAL A 236 -19.01 -6.01 16.30
N TRP A 237 -19.44 -6.48 17.46
CA TRP A 237 -18.91 -6.05 18.75
C TRP A 237 -18.71 -7.20 19.74
N LYS A 238 -17.87 -6.96 20.75
CA LYS A 238 -17.66 -7.84 21.90
C LYS A 238 -17.43 -7.02 23.16
N HIS A 239 -17.62 -7.61 24.33
CA HIS A 239 -17.21 -7.01 25.59
C HIS A 239 -16.20 -7.90 26.32
N LYS A 240 -15.31 -7.28 27.10
CA LYS A 240 -14.37 -8.01 27.97
C LYS A 240 -14.26 -7.32 29.32
N THR A 241 -14.17 -8.12 30.37
CA THR A 241 -13.92 -7.63 31.73
C THR A 241 -12.41 -7.56 31.93
N ILE A 242 -11.89 -6.36 32.13
CA ILE A 242 -10.47 -6.13 32.44
C ILE A 242 -10.33 -5.61 33.87
N THR A 243 -9.22 -5.97 34.51
CA THR A 243 -8.87 -5.39 35.82
C THR A 243 -7.87 -4.25 35.57
N ARG A 244 -8.26 -3.02 35.88
CA ARG A 244 -7.35 -1.84 35.89
C ARG A 244 -7.34 -1.27 37.30
N ASN A 245 -6.15 -1.07 37.87
CA ASN A 245 -5.96 -0.52 39.22
C ASN A 245 -6.78 -1.25 40.31
N GLY A 246 -6.86 -2.59 40.22
CA GLY A 246 -7.61 -3.42 41.18
C GLY A 246 -9.14 -3.37 41.03
N LYS A 247 -9.68 -2.59 40.09
CA LYS A 247 -11.12 -2.53 39.78
C LYS A 247 -11.43 -3.28 38.49
N GLN A 248 -12.47 -4.12 38.54
CA GLN A 248 -13.02 -4.75 37.33
C GLN A 248 -13.82 -3.70 36.54
N MET A 249 -13.53 -3.61 35.24
CA MET A 249 -14.25 -2.74 34.31
C MET A 249 -14.60 -3.53 33.06
N THR A 250 -15.84 -3.39 32.61
CA THR A 250 -16.27 -3.92 31.31
C THR A 250 -15.91 -2.91 30.23
N ILE A 251 -15.17 -3.34 29.22
CA ILE A 251 -14.92 -2.52 28.02
C ILE A 251 -15.58 -3.17 26.81
N PHE A 252 -16.15 -2.32 25.96
CA PHE A 252 -16.79 -2.70 24.70
C PHE A 252 -15.81 -2.47 23.56
N GLN A 253 -15.75 -3.42 22.63
CA GLN A 253 -14.91 -3.33 21.46
C GLN A 253 -15.74 -3.55 20.21
N LEU A 254 -15.49 -2.75 19.18
CA LEU A 254 -16.08 -2.88 17.86
C LEU A 254 -15.03 -3.39 16.87
N TRP A 255 -15.42 -4.25 15.94
CA TRP A 255 -14.52 -4.82 14.94
C TRP A 255 -14.52 -3.98 13.67
N SER A 256 -13.33 -3.61 13.19
CA SER A 256 -13.13 -2.89 11.95
C SER A 256 -13.02 -3.85 10.75
N PRO A 257 -13.92 -3.77 9.75
CA PRO A 257 -13.84 -4.62 8.56
C PRO A 257 -12.78 -4.14 7.57
N VAL A 258 -12.15 -2.99 7.80
CA VAL A 258 -11.33 -2.26 6.81
C VAL A 258 -10.18 -3.11 6.26
N ARG A 259 -9.46 -3.84 7.13
CA ARG A 259 -8.33 -4.69 6.72
C ARG A 259 -8.80 -5.86 5.86
N ALA A 260 -9.86 -6.54 6.29
CA ALA A 260 -10.46 -7.65 5.57
C ALA A 260 -11.00 -7.19 4.21
N MET A 261 -11.70 -6.06 4.19
CA MET A 261 -12.21 -5.42 2.98
C MET A 261 -11.10 -5.06 1.99
N ALA A 262 -9.92 -4.63 2.46
CA ALA A 262 -8.80 -4.33 1.57
C ALA A 262 -8.32 -5.58 0.82
N ILE A 263 -8.32 -6.73 1.50
CA ILE A 263 -7.98 -8.03 0.89
C ILE A 263 -9.12 -8.51 -0.02
N TYR A 264 -10.37 -8.35 0.40
CA TYR A 264 -11.54 -8.68 -0.42
C TYR A 264 -11.54 -7.94 -1.76
N VAL A 265 -11.33 -6.62 -1.73
CA VAL A 265 -11.20 -5.80 -2.95
C VAL A 265 -10.00 -6.23 -3.79
N LYS A 266 -8.89 -6.66 -3.17
CA LYS A 266 -7.73 -7.21 -3.90
C LYS A 266 -8.01 -8.54 -4.60
N LEU A 267 -8.97 -9.32 -4.10
CA LEU A 267 -9.45 -10.56 -4.70
C LEU A 267 -10.50 -10.31 -5.80
N GLN A 268 -11.19 -9.17 -5.78
CA GLN A 268 -12.21 -8.78 -6.76
C GLN A 268 -11.63 -7.97 -7.93
N LEU A 269 -10.77 -6.99 -7.63
CA LEU A 269 -10.27 -6.03 -8.60
C LEU A 269 -8.74 -6.16 -8.79
N PRO A 270 -8.22 -5.98 -10.01
CA PRO A 270 -6.80 -6.07 -10.32
C PRO A 270 -6.05 -4.80 -9.89
N LEU A 271 -6.31 -4.28 -8.69
CA LEU A 271 -5.69 -3.08 -8.14
C LEU A 271 -4.39 -3.42 -7.41
N ARG A 272 -3.48 -2.45 -7.34
CA ARG A 272 -2.29 -2.55 -6.47
C ARG A 272 -2.70 -2.30 -5.02
N THR A 273 -2.03 -2.93 -4.05
CA THR A 273 -2.31 -2.74 -2.62
C THR A 273 -2.28 -1.27 -2.19
N TYR A 274 -1.32 -0.49 -2.70
CA TYR A 274 -1.26 0.95 -2.46
C TYR A 274 -2.51 1.68 -2.99
N GLN A 275 -3.02 1.30 -4.16
CA GLN A 275 -4.21 1.93 -4.74
C GLN A 275 -5.42 1.68 -3.85
N VAL A 276 -5.68 0.42 -3.48
CA VAL A 276 -6.81 0.05 -2.61
C VAL A 276 -6.81 0.87 -1.32
N ARG A 277 -5.67 0.95 -0.62
CA ARG A 277 -5.55 1.69 0.65
C ARG A 277 -5.83 3.19 0.51
N MET A 278 -5.51 3.77 -0.65
CA MET A 278 -5.61 5.21 -0.90
C MET A 278 -6.95 5.63 -1.54
N ILE A 279 -7.85 4.69 -1.79
CA ILE A 279 -9.17 4.95 -2.40
C ILE A 279 -9.92 6.01 -1.60
N ASP A 280 -10.45 6.99 -2.31
CA ASP A 280 -11.38 7.99 -1.77
C ASP A 280 -12.82 7.41 -1.70
N SER A 281 -13.54 7.69 -0.64
CA SER A 281 -14.90 7.19 -0.39
C SER A 281 -15.98 7.93 -1.17
N GLY A 282 -15.69 9.12 -1.69
CA GLY A 282 -16.66 10.03 -2.32
C GLY A 282 -17.53 10.78 -1.32
N GLU A 283 -17.16 10.81 -0.03
CA GLU A 283 -17.91 11.56 0.99
C GLU A 283 -17.97 13.07 0.69
N ALA A 284 -16.96 13.61 -0.01
CA ALA A 284 -16.92 15.01 -0.46
C ALA A 284 -17.42 15.23 -1.90
N ASP A 285 -17.86 14.18 -2.60
CA ASP A 285 -18.30 14.29 -4.00
C ASP A 285 -19.65 15.01 -4.14
N THR A 286 -19.88 15.70 -5.25
CA THR A 286 -21.17 16.36 -5.53
C THR A 286 -22.31 15.35 -5.67
N TRP A 287 -22.01 14.22 -6.33
CA TRP A 287 -22.95 13.15 -6.60
C TRP A 287 -22.59 11.95 -5.76
N ARG A 288 -23.58 11.39 -5.07
CA ARG A 288 -23.43 10.22 -4.22
C ARG A 288 -24.12 9.03 -4.86
N TYR A 289 -23.37 7.93 -5.00
CA TYR A 289 -23.93 6.63 -5.33
C TYR A 289 -24.53 6.01 -4.06
N GLN A 290 -25.80 5.65 -4.11
CA GLN A 290 -26.53 5.01 -3.01
C GLN A 290 -27.50 3.96 -3.55
N GLN A 291 -27.35 2.70 -3.13
CA GLN A 291 -28.27 1.59 -3.46
C GLN A 291 -28.55 1.46 -4.96
N GLY A 292 -27.52 1.55 -5.81
CA GLY A 292 -27.68 1.46 -7.26
C GLY A 292 -28.03 2.77 -7.97
N GLN A 293 -28.35 3.83 -7.22
CA GLN A 293 -28.83 5.10 -7.78
C GLN A 293 -27.85 6.25 -7.49
N TRP A 294 -27.94 7.31 -8.30
CA TRP A 294 -27.19 8.54 -8.10
C TRP A 294 -28.09 9.65 -7.58
N GLN A 295 -27.68 10.28 -6.49
CA GLN A 295 -28.36 11.43 -5.89
C GLN A 295 -27.38 12.54 -5.55
N GLN A 296 -27.89 13.76 -5.36
CA GLN A 296 -27.06 14.86 -4.87
C GLN A 296 -26.58 14.56 -3.45
N ASN A 297 -25.31 14.85 -3.17
CA ASN A 297 -24.73 14.60 -1.86
C ASN A 297 -25.06 15.73 -0.89
N ASN A 298 -26.12 15.53 -0.11
CA ASN A 298 -26.53 16.47 0.94
C ASN A 298 -26.19 15.93 2.35
N LYS A 299 -25.37 14.87 2.44
CA LYS A 299 -25.09 14.18 3.71
C LYS A 299 -24.04 14.92 4.56
N HIS A 300 -23.06 15.55 3.91
CA HIS A 300 -21.90 16.14 4.55
C HIS A 300 -21.78 17.62 4.22
N ASN A 301 -21.52 18.45 5.22
CA ASN A 301 -21.33 19.90 5.03
C ASN A 301 -20.06 20.23 4.22
N PHE A 302 -19.14 19.27 4.07
CA PHE A 302 -17.93 19.38 3.27
C PHE A 302 -18.07 18.76 1.86
N SER A 303 -19.28 18.41 1.42
CA SER A 303 -19.52 18.07 0.01
C SER A 303 -19.16 19.25 -0.88
N MET A 304 -18.42 19.00 -1.97
CA MET A 304 -17.91 20.02 -2.87
C MET A 304 -18.61 19.98 -4.23
N GLY A 305 -18.42 21.05 -5.01
CA GLY A 305 -18.90 21.19 -6.38
C GLY A 305 -20.39 21.55 -6.49
N SER A 306 -20.89 21.59 -7.72
CA SER A 306 -22.29 21.88 -8.05
C SER A 306 -22.73 21.08 -9.27
N ASP A 307 -24.01 21.10 -9.61
CA ASP A 307 -24.53 20.37 -10.78
C ASP A 307 -23.83 20.79 -12.09
N GLY A 308 -23.57 22.10 -12.26
CA GLY A 308 -22.88 22.64 -13.43
C GLY A 308 -21.37 22.39 -13.44
N ARG A 309 -20.75 22.17 -12.27
CA ARG A 309 -19.33 21.86 -12.13
C ARG A 309 -19.14 20.81 -11.03
N PRO A 310 -19.41 19.53 -11.33
CA PRO A 310 -19.39 18.49 -10.32
C PRO A 310 -17.97 18.19 -9.88
N PHE A 311 -17.80 18.02 -8.58
CA PHE A 311 -16.62 17.48 -7.93
C PHE A 311 -16.81 15.96 -7.75
N GLY A 312 -15.79 15.17 -8.11
CA GLY A 312 -15.89 13.72 -8.08
C GLY A 312 -14.54 13.01 -8.04
N LYS A 313 -14.06 12.69 -6.83
CA LYS A 313 -12.81 11.97 -6.55
C LYS A 313 -13.04 10.60 -5.93
N GLY A 314 -14.26 10.30 -5.50
CA GLY A 314 -14.64 9.05 -4.87
C GLY A 314 -14.53 7.84 -5.78
N VAL A 315 -14.51 6.66 -5.16
CA VAL A 315 -14.43 5.37 -5.87
C VAL A 315 -15.60 5.14 -6.80
N PHE A 316 -16.77 5.72 -6.51
CA PHE A 316 -17.95 5.62 -7.35
C PHE A 316 -17.85 6.68 -8.45
N LYS A 317 -17.86 6.27 -9.72
CA LYS A 317 -17.80 7.21 -10.84
C LYS A 317 -19.08 7.18 -11.64
N ARG A 318 -19.79 8.32 -11.67
CA ARG A 318 -20.90 8.53 -12.58
C ARG A 318 -20.35 8.78 -13.99
N ILE A 319 -20.71 7.92 -14.94
CA ILE A 319 -20.27 8.00 -16.34
C ILE A 319 -21.50 8.29 -17.20
N HIS A 320 -21.49 9.43 -17.88
CA HIS A 320 -22.53 9.79 -18.82
C HIS A 320 -22.25 9.18 -20.19
N ASP A 321 -23.20 8.43 -20.72
CA ASP A 321 -23.17 7.98 -22.10
C ASP A 321 -23.95 8.96 -22.97
N SER A 322 -23.24 9.70 -23.82
CA SER A 322 -23.84 10.68 -24.73
C SER A 322 -24.71 10.05 -25.82
N MET A 323 -24.53 8.76 -26.12
CA MET A 323 -25.32 8.08 -27.16
C MET A 323 -26.68 7.65 -26.63
N THR A 324 -26.75 7.16 -25.38
CA THR A 324 -28.00 6.69 -24.76
C THR A 324 -28.67 7.74 -23.87
N GLY A 325 -27.94 8.79 -23.47
CA GLY A 325 -28.38 9.75 -22.47
C GLY A 325 -28.46 9.17 -21.06
N LEU A 326 -28.00 7.92 -20.87
CA LEU A 326 -28.05 7.22 -19.60
C LEU A 326 -26.76 7.39 -18.81
N TYR A 327 -26.88 7.25 -17.50
CA TYR A 327 -25.74 7.20 -16.59
C TYR A 327 -25.43 5.75 -16.22
N SER A 328 -24.16 5.36 -16.37
CA SER A 328 -23.62 4.12 -15.82
C SER A 328 -22.71 4.41 -14.63
N THR A 329 -22.41 3.37 -13.85
CA THR A 329 -21.53 3.48 -12.69
C THR A 329 -20.24 2.72 -12.94
N GLY A 330 -19.12 3.44 -12.96
CA GLY A 330 -17.77 2.86 -12.97
C GLY A 330 -17.04 3.03 -11.64
N LEU A 331 -15.78 2.63 -11.62
CA LEU A 331 -14.89 2.82 -10.48
C LEU A 331 -13.82 3.86 -10.81
N TYR A 332 -13.58 4.82 -9.92
CA TYR A 332 -12.47 5.77 -10.07
C TYR A 332 -11.38 5.48 -9.04
N ILE A 333 -10.16 5.32 -9.53
CA ILE A 333 -8.98 5.06 -8.69
C ILE A 333 -8.15 6.33 -8.70
N ASN A 334 -8.20 7.09 -7.60
CA ASN A 334 -7.55 8.39 -7.39
C ASN A 334 -6.00 8.34 -7.37
N THR A 335 -5.38 7.20 -7.66
CA THR A 335 -3.92 7.05 -7.73
C THR A 335 -3.43 6.21 -8.91
N ASN A 336 -2.44 6.71 -9.64
CA ASN A 336 -1.74 6.03 -10.72
C ASN A 336 -0.22 6.25 -10.64
N LYS A 337 0.54 5.16 -10.42
CA LYS A 337 1.97 5.18 -10.06
C LYS A 337 2.82 6.10 -10.94
N THR A 338 2.82 5.86 -12.24
CA THR A 338 3.69 6.57 -13.19
C THR A 338 2.95 7.72 -13.87
N ALA A 339 1.64 7.61 -14.06
CA ALA A 339 0.86 8.62 -14.76
C ALA A 339 0.51 9.84 -13.88
N ASP A 340 0.66 9.75 -12.56
CA ASP A 340 0.42 10.88 -11.64
C ASP A 340 1.66 11.74 -11.37
N GLN A 341 2.83 11.39 -11.93
CA GLN A 341 4.04 12.17 -11.67
C GLN A 341 3.84 13.62 -12.13
N ASN A 342 4.10 14.57 -11.24
CA ASN A 342 3.94 16.02 -11.45
C ASN A 342 2.50 16.46 -11.82
N LYS A 343 1.48 15.68 -11.46
CA LYS A 343 0.09 16.06 -11.64
C LYS A 343 -0.51 16.61 -10.35
N GLU A 344 -1.31 17.66 -10.48
CA GLU A 344 -2.13 18.20 -9.41
C GLU A 344 -3.33 17.29 -9.12
N GLU A 345 -3.86 17.41 -7.91
CA GLU A 345 -4.88 16.55 -7.31
C GLU A 345 -6.02 16.10 -8.26
N ILE A 346 -6.63 17.02 -9.00
CA ILE A 346 -7.79 16.74 -9.88
C ILE A 346 -7.40 15.94 -11.13
N GLN A 347 -6.13 15.99 -11.55
CA GLN A 347 -5.64 15.35 -12.78
C GLN A 347 -5.12 13.92 -12.54
N ARG A 348 -5.16 13.45 -11.28
CA ARG A 348 -4.60 12.17 -10.87
C ARG A 348 -5.58 11.03 -11.09
N GLY A 349 -5.07 9.81 -11.04
CA GLY A 349 -5.90 8.62 -11.08
C GLY A 349 -6.41 8.24 -12.48
N TYR A 350 -7.37 7.33 -12.51
CA TYR A 350 -7.99 6.82 -13.74
C TYR A 350 -9.37 6.21 -13.44
N THR A 351 -10.23 6.17 -14.46
CA THR A 351 -11.54 5.54 -14.40
C THR A 351 -11.48 4.13 -15.00
N ILE A 352 -12.06 3.18 -14.29
CA ILE A 352 -12.40 1.84 -14.76
C ILE A 352 -13.89 1.88 -15.16
N PRO A 353 -14.22 1.87 -16.47
CA PRO A 353 -15.60 1.99 -16.94
C PRO A 353 -16.33 0.64 -16.90
N TRP A 354 -16.19 -0.09 -15.80
CA TRP A 354 -16.83 -1.38 -15.57
C TRP A 354 -17.71 -1.30 -14.32
N GLN A 355 -19.00 -1.55 -14.51
CA GLN A 355 -19.98 -1.64 -13.43
C GLN A 355 -19.88 -3.01 -12.76
N HIS A 356 -18.93 -3.14 -11.83
CA HIS A 356 -18.77 -4.33 -11.01
C HIS A 356 -19.70 -4.24 -9.78
N GLU A 357 -20.94 -4.69 -9.93
CA GLU A 357 -22.01 -4.53 -8.92
C GLU A 357 -21.63 -5.04 -7.53
N GLU A 358 -21.06 -6.23 -7.44
CA GLU A 358 -20.61 -6.78 -6.15
C GLU A 358 -19.53 -5.91 -5.48
N ALA A 359 -18.54 -5.41 -6.24
CA ALA A 359 -17.52 -4.53 -5.70
C ALA A 359 -18.12 -3.18 -5.26
N LEU A 360 -19.04 -2.62 -6.05
CA LEU A 360 -19.77 -1.40 -5.71
C LEU A 360 -20.58 -1.57 -4.41
N TYR A 361 -21.31 -2.68 -4.27
CA TYR A 361 -22.06 -3.02 -3.05
C TYR A 361 -21.17 -3.03 -1.81
N TRP A 362 -20.06 -3.78 -1.85
CA TRP A 362 -19.18 -3.90 -0.69
C TRP A 362 -18.40 -2.62 -0.37
N LEU A 363 -18.01 -1.84 -1.39
CA LEU A 363 -17.39 -0.53 -1.20
C LEU A 363 -18.37 0.47 -0.58
N GLU A 364 -19.64 0.45 -1.02
CA GLU A 364 -20.69 1.30 -0.44
C GLU A 364 -20.95 0.90 1.02
N LYS A 365 -21.04 -0.41 1.28
CA LYS A 365 -21.23 -0.94 2.63
C LYS A 365 -20.11 -0.51 3.57
N LEU A 366 -18.86 -0.58 3.11
CA LEU A 366 -17.71 -0.07 3.88
C LEU A 366 -17.79 1.45 4.10
N ARG A 367 -18.16 2.24 3.08
CA ARG A 367 -18.32 3.70 3.22
C ARG A 367 -19.37 4.02 4.30
N ASN A 368 -20.52 3.36 4.24
CA ASN A 368 -21.61 3.58 5.18
C ASN A 368 -21.21 3.17 6.61
N TRP A 369 -20.49 2.06 6.77
CA TRP A 369 -19.92 1.63 8.05
C TRP A 369 -18.92 2.66 8.60
N GLN A 370 -18.02 3.18 7.75
CA GLN A 370 -17.06 4.20 8.15
C GLN A 370 -17.75 5.51 8.56
N GLU A 371 -18.76 5.96 7.81
CA GLU A 371 -19.53 7.16 8.17
C GLU A 371 -20.26 7.03 9.52
N LYS A 372 -20.68 5.81 9.90
CA LYS A 372 -21.40 5.57 11.16
C LYS A 372 -20.46 5.37 12.35
N TYR A 373 -19.40 4.57 12.19
CA TYR A 373 -18.56 4.12 13.30
C TYR A 373 -17.19 4.80 13.37
N ASN A 374 -16.78 5.53 12.32
CA ASN A 374 -15.52 6.26 12.24
C ASN A 374 -15.69 7.53 11.35
N PRO A 375 -16.60 8.44 11.74
CA PRO A 375 -16.95 9.61 10.94
C PRO A 375 -15.76 10.57 10.79
N ILE A 376 -15.79 11.36 9.71
CA ILE A 376 -14.86 12.45 9.48
C ILE A 376 -15.62 13.77 9.40
N GLU A 377 -15.03 14.84 9.91
CA GLU A 377 -15.61 16.19 9.85
C GLU A 377 -15.17 16.96 8.60
N LYS A 378 -14.08 16.50 7.96
CA LYS A 378 -13.52 17.07 6.73
C LYS A 378 -12.60 16.04 6.04
N PRO A 379 -12.31 16.23 4.74
CA PRO A 379 -11.27 15.47 4.04
C PRO A 379 -9.92 15.52 4.77
N THR A 380 -9.16 14.42 4.74
CA THR A 380 -7.87 14.34 5.40
C THR A 380 -6.77 14.86 4.49
N SER A 381 -6.02 15.86 4.95
CA SER A 381 -4.92 16.40 4.16
C SER A 381 -3.75 15.45 4.07
N CYS A 382 -3.29 15.19 2.83
CA CYS A 382 -2.19 14.28 2.58
C CYS A 382 -0.85 14.76 3.17
N THR A 383 -0.71 16.06 3.45
CA THR A 383 0.46 16.64 4.15
C THR A 383 0.68 16.04 5.55
N THR A 384 -0.37 15.51 6.17
CA THR A 384 -0.32 14.85 7.48
C THR A 384 0.08 13.36 7.43
N LEU A 385 0.29 12.82 6.22
CA LEU A 385 0.63 11.42 6.03
C LEU A 385 2.12 11.17 6.29
N LEU A 386 2.39 10.03 6.92
CA LEU A 386 3.73 9.56 7.22
C LEU A 386 4.08 8.38 6.31
N ALA A 387 5.35 7.97 6.29
CA ALA A 387 5.82 6.84 5.49
C ALA A 387 5.02 5.54 5.73
N LYS A 388 4.50 5.32 6.96
CA LYS A 388 3.64 4.17 7.28
C LYS A 388 2.30 4.17 6.52
N HIS A 389 1.80 5.35 6.14
CA HIS A 389 0.59 5.54 5.33
C HIS A 389 0.93 5.47 3.84
N THR A 390 2.02 6.10 3.41
CA THR A 390 2.38 6.22 1.99
C THR A 390 3.28 5.10 1.47
N ARG A 391 3.57 4.07 2.31
CA ARG A 391 4.56 2.99 2.11
C ARG A 391 6.01 3.47 2.07
N ASP A 392 6.27 4.53 1.31
CA ASP A 392 7.58 5.15 1.17
C ASP A 392 7.52 6.61 1.65
N LEU A 393 8.66 7.11 2.11
CA LEU A 393 8.81 8.53 2.47
C LEU A 393 8.59 9.41 1.23
N LYS A 394 7.77 10.46 1.39
CA LYS A 394 7.44 11.46 0.37
C LYS A 394 7.94 12.85 0.80
N SER A 395 8.21 13.73 -0.16
CA SER A 395 8.50 15.15 0.13
C SER A 395 7.22 15.90 0.48
N SER A 396 7.36 17.08 1.09
CA SER A 396 6.27 18.03 1.28
C SER A 396 5.52 18.30 -0.01
N THR A 397 6.23 18.67 -1.09
CA THR A 397 5.62 18.94 -2.41
C THR A 397 4.82 17.75 -2.94
N GLN A 398 5.31 16.52 -2.76
CA GLN A 398 4.55 15.34 -3.19
C GLN A 398 3.28 15.14 -2.38
N LEU A 399 3.30 15.44 -1.08
CA LEU A 399 2.12 15.33 -0.22
C LEU A 399 1.11 16.45 -0.50
N GLU A 400 1.58 17.67 -0.80
CA GLU A 400 0.74 18.79 -1.24
C GLU A 400 0.03 18.48 -2.57
N GLN A 401 0.76 17.95 -3.57
CA GLN A 401 0.18 17.51 -4.84
C GLN A 401 -0.85 16.37 -4.68
N MET A 402 -0.78 15.62 -3.58
CA MET A 402 -1.77 14.59 -3.28
C MET A 402 -3.12 15.17 -2.82
N GLY A 403 -3.14 16.40 -2.31
CA GLY A 403 -4.33 17.10 -1.86
C GLY A 403 -5.01 16.45 -0.65
N ASP A 404 -6.34 16.54 -0.61
CA ASP A 404 -7.14 16.05 0.51
C ASP A 404 -8.01 14.86 0.06
N ILE A 405 -8.09 13.84 0.91
CA ILE A 405 -8.75 12.57 0.57
C ILE A 405 -9.70 12.17 1.71
N CYS A 406 -10.92 11.77 1.35
CA CYS A 406 -11.83 11.05 2.24
C CYS A 406 -11.49 9.56 2.18
N PHE A 407 -10.49 9.10 2.95
CA PHE A 407 -10.00 7.72 2.84
C PHE A 407 -11.11 6.70 3.16
N LEU A 408 -11.47 5.86 2.18
CA LEU A 408 -12.41 4.76 2.39
C LEU A 408 -11.82 3.68 3.30
N PHE A 409 -10.52 3.40 3.13
CA PHE A 409 -9.77 2.43 3.91
C PHE A 409 -9.03 3.07 5.10
N ARG A 410 -9.68 4.02 5.78
CA ARG A 410 -9.16 4.66 7.00
C ARG A 410 -9.19 3.74 8.22
N ASP A 411 -8.19 3.84 9.10
CA ASP A 411 -7.94 2.86 10.16
C ASP A 411 -8.71 3.15 11.46
N ALA A 412 -10.00 2.82 11.52
CA ALA A 412 -10.82 2.99 12.73
C ALA A 412 -10.19 2.36 14.00
N ALA A 413 -9.39 1.31 13.83
CA ALA A 413 -8.73 0.58 14.91
C ALA A 413 -7.34 1.13 15.28
N ALA A 414 -6.92 2.24 14.68
CA ALA A 414 -5.64 2.85 14.99
C ALA A 414 -5.56 3.25 16.48
N SER A 415 -4.41 3.00 17.09
CA SER A 415 -4.14 3.35 18.49
C SER A 415 -4.12 4.86 18.74
N ASN A 416 -3.79 5.64 17.71
CA ASN A 416 -3.75 7.10 17.72
C ASN A 416 -4.98 7.64 16.99
N ASN A 417 -5.68 8.61 17.60
CA ASN A 417 -6.85 9.25 16.99
C ASN A 417 -6.53 9.94 15.65
N GLU A 418 -5.34 10.53 15.46
CA GLU A 418 -5.00 11.15 14.17
C GLU A 418 -4.88 10.12 13.03
N ASP A 419 -4.53 8.88 13.36
CA ASP A 419 -4.39 7.83 12.36
C ASP A 419 -5.73 7.19 12.00
N LYS A 420 -6.79 7.41 12.80
CA LYS A 420 -8.13 6.85 12.53
C LYS A 420 -8.77 7.36 11.25
N VAL A 421 -8.38 8.55 10.82
CA VAL A 421 -8.84 9.18 9.58
C VAL A 421 -7.86 8.97 8.41
N LYS A 422 -6.70 8.36 8.68
CA LYS A 422 -5.64 8.08 7.69
C LYS A 422 -5.75 6.64 7.20
N PRO A 423 -5.22 6.31 5.99
CA PRO A 423 -5.36 4.98 5.43
C PRO A 423 -4.59 3.94 6.27
N ILE A 424 -5.16 2.74 6.40
CA ILE A 424 -4.51 1.60 7.06
C ILE A 424 -3.08 1.41 6.53
N SER A 425 -2.13 0.97 7.35
CA SER A 425 -0.78 0.59 6.87
C SER A 425 -0.82 -0.69 6.02
N ASP A 426 0.17 -0.91 5.15
CA ASP A 426 0.28 -2.17 4.39
C ASP A 426 0.93 -3.30 5.19
N ALA A 427 1.76 -2.98 6.17
CA ALA A 427 2.46 -3.96 7.00
C ALA A 427 1.51 -5.03 7.61
N PRO A 428 0.33 -4.68 8.15
CA PRO A 428 -0.59 -5.67 8.70
C PRO A 428 -1.38 -6.48 7.65
N LEU A 429 -1.35 -6.09 6.37
CA LEU A 429 -2.00 -6.85 5.30
C LEU A 429 -1.24 -8.13 4.94
N PHE A 430 0.09 -8.13 5.09
CA PHE A 430 0.91 -9.30 4.76
C PHE A 430 0.67 -10.51 5.69
N PRO A 431 0.65 -10.38 7.02
CA PRO A 431 0.32 -11.51 7.88
C PRO A 431 -1.14 -11.94 7.74
N PHE A 432 -2.08 -11.02 7.53
CA PHE A 432 -3.47 -11.37 7.26
C PHE A 432 -3.60 -12.19 5.97
N TRP A 433 -2.93 -11.77 4.90
CA TRP A 433 -2.87 -12.50 3.64
C TRP A 433 -2.23 -13.89 3.78
N TYR A 434 -1.16 -13.99 4.57
CA TYR A 434 -0.53 -15.27 4.91
C TYR A 434 -1.53 -16.22 5.57
N GLN A 435 -2.26 -15.77 6.60
CA GLN A 435 -3.24 -16.61 7.29
C GLN A 435 -4.37 -17.06 6.37
N LEU A 436 -4.81 -16.20 5.45
CA LEU A 436 -5.85 -16.53 4.48
C LEU A 436 -5.39 -17.65 3.52
N LEU A 437 -4.17 -17.53 2.98
CA LEU A 437 -3.57 -18.58 2.14
C LEU A 437 -3.29 -19.88 2.92
N LEU A 438 -2.85 -19.78 4.18
CA LEU A 438 -2.64 -20.96 5.03
C LEU A 438 -3.97 -21.68 5.32
N THR A 439 -5.06 -20.92 5.50
CA THR A 439 -6.39 -21.50 5.70
C THR A 439 -6.84 -22.26 4.45
N LEU A 440 -6.61 -21.70 3.25
CA LEU A 440 -6.85 -22.39 1.99
C LEU A 440 -5.99 -23.67 1.86
N GLU A 441 -4.69 -23.57 2.12
CA GLU A 441 -3.75 -24.70 2.09
C GLU A 441 -4.24 -25.86 2.97
N ASN A 442 -4.65 -25.57 4.20
CA ASN A 442 -5.16 -26.57 5.13
C ASN A 442 -6.51 -27.16 4.69
N SER A 443 -7.42 -26.32 4.16
CA SER A 443 -8.73 -26.77 3.66
C SER A 443 -8.59 -27.73 2.48
N LEU A 444 -7.72 -27.41 1.53
CA LEU A 444 -7.45 -28.27 0.37
C LEU A 444 -6.82 -29.61 0.79
N ALA A 445 -5.89 -29.59 1.74
CA ALA A 445 -5.30 -30.81 2.29
C ALA A 445 -6.35 -31.68 3.00
N ALA A 446 -7.27 -31.09 3.76
CA ALA A 446 -8.37 -31.81 4.41
C ALA A 446 -9.35 -32.44 3.40
N GLN A 447 -9.48 -31.86 2.21
CA GLN A 447 -10.27 -32.38 1.10
C GLN A 447 -9.53 -33.39 0.22
N SER A 448 -8.30 -33.79 0.60
CA SER A 448 -7.43 -34.67 -0.20
C SER A 448 -7.07 -34.10 -1.58
N ASN A 449 -7.10 -32.78 -1.75
CA ASN A 449 -6.57 -32.11 -2.93
C ASN A 449 -5.05 -31.97 -2.79
N THR A 450 -4.31 -33.00 -3.23
CA THR A 450 -2.85 -33.06 -3.20
C THR A 450 -2.26 -32.99 -4.61
N LEU A 451 -0.95 -32.77 -4.69
CA LEU A 451 -0.18 -33.02 -5.91
C LEU A 451 -0.21 -34.51 -6.27
N ASP A 452 0.18 -34.85 -7.50
CA ASP A 452 0.22 -36.24 -8.01
C ASP A 452 1.10 -37.17 -7.16
N ASN A 453 2.11 -36.59 -6.48
CA ASN A 453 3.01 -37.29 -5.57
C ASN A 453 2.44 -37.44 -4.13
N GLY A 454 1.19 -37.00 -3.89
CA GLY A 454 0.54 -37.02 -2.58
C GLY A 454 0.93 -35.87 -1.65
N GLU A 455 1.81 -34.96 -2.07
CA GLU A 455 2.21 -33.81 -1.26
C GLU A 455 1.11 -32.73 -1.23
N ARG A 456 1.06 -31.97 -0.15
CA ARG A 456 0.10 -30.88 0.01
C ARG A 456 0.45 -29.72 -0.94
N LEU A 457 -0.57 -29.10 -1.52
CA LEU A 457 -0.42 -27.86 -2.26
C LEU A 457 0.11 -26.75 -1.35
N LYS A 458 1.28 -26.19 -1.65
CA LYS A 458 1.89 -25.10 -0.87
C LYS A 458 1.50 -23.74 -1.41
N PHE A 459 1.05 -22.85 -0.53
CA PHE A 459 0.76 -21.44 -0.81
C PHE A 459 1.59 -20.49 0.05
N VAL A 460 2.05 -20.97 1.21
CA VAL A 460 2.82 -20.17 2.17
C VAL A 460 4.16 -20.80 2.51
N GLY A 461 5.10 -19.98 2.98
CA GLY A 461 6.36 -20.47 3.53
C GLY A 461 6.16 -21.03 4.95
N ASP A 462 6.91 -22.08 5.28
CA ASP A 462 6.91 -22.66 6.62
C ASP A 462 7.74 -21.79 7.59
N TYR A 463 7.34 -21.81 8.86
CA TYR A 463 8.01 -21.07 9.93
C TYR A 463 8.26 -22.02 11.11
N PRO A 464 9.35 -21.81 11.88
CA PRO A 464 9.58 -22.56 13.11
C PRO A 464 8.41 -22.46 14.08
N GLU A 465 8.21 -23.52 14.87
CA GLU A 465 7.20 -23.56 15.93
C GLU A 465 7.40 -22.39 16.91
N GLY A 466 6.29 -21.83 17.41
CA GLY A 466 6.31 -20.65 18.29
C GLY A 466 6.49 -19.30 17.57
N THR A 467 6.69 -19.27 16.25
CA THR A 467 6.71 -17.99 15.50
C THR A 467 5.36 -17.27 15.65
N PRO A 468 5.33 -16.02 16.13
CA PRO A 468 4.10 -15.24 16.28
C PRO A 468 3.31 -15.10 14.97
N LYS A 469 1.97 -15.19 15.02
CA LYS A 469 1.10 -15.08 13.83
C LYS A 469 1.41 -13.84 12.98
N ASN A 470 1.69 -12.70 13.62
CA ASN A 470 2.02 -11.42 12.96
C ASN A 470 3.41 -11.38 12.30
N GLY A 471 4.31 -12.30 12.65
CA GLY A 471 5.63 -12.43 12.04
C GLY A 471 5.62 -13.26 10.75
N LYS A 472 4.56 -14.04 10.51
CA LYS A 472 4.44 -14.92 9.34
C LYS A 472 3.93 -14.13 8.14
N THR A 473 4.78 -13.92 7.13
CA THR A 473 4.47 -13.03 6.00
C THR A 473 4.89 -13.58 4.62
N VAL A 474 5.69 -14.65 4.59
CA VAL A 474 6.25 -15.23 3.36
C VAL A 474 5.18 -16.07 2.66
N THR A 475 4.83 -15.66 1.43
CA THR A 475 3.81 -16.30 0.58
C THR A 475 4.39 -16.59 -0.78
N LEU A 476 4.01 -17.73 -1.38
CA LEU A 476 4.40 -18.09 -2.75
C LEU A 476 3.63 -17.24 -3.78
N PHE A 477 2.45 -16.76 -3.39
CA PHE A 477 1.60 -15.87 -4.18
C PHE A 477 1.40 -14.53 -3.45
N SER A 478 2.19 -13.52 -3.81
CA SER A 478 2.09 -12.19 -3.18
C SER A 478 0.75 -11.50 -3.49
N LEU A 479 0.31 -10.55 -2.65
CA LEU A 479 -0.87 -9.71 -2.95
C LEU A 479 -0.81 -8.97 -4.29
N HIS A 480 0.39 -8.76 -4.82
CA HIS A 480 0.58 -8.13 -6.11
C HIS A 480 0.42 -9.11 -7.28
N SER A 481 0.63 -10.43 -7.10
CA SER A 481 0.37 -11.41 -8.15
C SER A 481 -1.12 -11.54 -8.46
N LEU A 482 -2.00 -11.26 -7.49
CA LEU A 482 -3.46 -11.21 -7.71
C LEU A 482 -3.86 -10.28 -8.85
N ARG A 483 -3.13 -9.18 -9.06
CA ARG A 483 -3.40 -8.28 -10.18
C ARG A 483 -3.21 -8.96 -11.54
N VAL A 484 -2.08 -9.66 -11.71
CA VAL A 484 -1.82 -10.41 -12.96
C VAL A 484 -2.83 -11.55 -13.08
N SER A 485 -3.09 -12.25 -11.99
CA SER A 485 -4.05 -13.37 -11.92
C SER A 485 -5.43 -12.95 -12.42
N LEU A 486 -5.99 -11.87 -11.87
CA LEU A 486 -7.31 -11.36 -12.26
C LEU A 486 -7.35 -10.81 -13.68
N ILE A 487 -6.30 -10.12 -14.13
CA ILE A 487 -6.22 -9.66 -15.53
C ILE A 487 -6.25 -10.86 -16.47
N THR A 488 -5.49 -11.91 -16.18
CA THR A 488 -5.50 -13.15 -16.96
C THR A 488 -6.89 -13.77 -16.97
N SER A 489 -7.55 -13.92 -15.81
CA SER A 489 -8.90 -14.46 -15.73
C SER A 489 -9.90 -13.66 -16.58
N TYR A 490 -9.91 -12.33 -16.46
CA TYR A 490 -10.85 -11.50 -17.22
C TYR A 490 -10.61 -11.53 -18.73
N VAL A 491 -9.37 -11.68 -19.19
CA VAL A 491 -9.08 -11.88 -20.61
C VAL A 491 -9.64 -13.20 -21.11
N MET A 492 -9.51 -14.27 -20.31
CA MET A 492 -10.05 -15.58 -20.67
C MET A 492 -11.59 -15.56 -20.71
N ASP A 493 -12.23 -14.85 -19.79
CA ASP A 493 -13.70 -14.81 -19.67
C ASP A 493 -14.38 -13.87 -20.68
N THR A 494 -13.77 -12.72 -21.01
CA THR A 494 -14.39 -11.69 -21.86
C THR A 494 -14.01 -11.78 -23.34
N HIS A 495 -13.03 -12.63 -23.69
CA HIS A 495 -12.39 -12.69 -25.02
C HIS A 495 -11.87 -11.33 -25.52
N LEU A 496 -11.78 -10.30 -24.68
CA LEU A 496 -11.26 -9.00 -25.05
C LEU A 496 -9.72 -9.04 -25.12
N PRO A 497 -9.09 -8.34 -26.08
CA PRO A 497 -7.64 -8.29 -26.16
C PRO A 497 -7.03 -7.79 -24.84
N LEU A 498 -6.01 -8.50 -24.36
CA LEU A 498 -5.29 -8.14 -23.13
C LEU A 498 -4.85 -6.67 -23.04
N PRO A 499 -4.37 -6.01 -24.12
CA PRO A 499 -4.05 -4.58 -24.08
C PRO A 499 -5.23 -3.70 -23.66
N VAL A 500 -6.44 -4.06 -24.09
CA VAL A 500 -7.68 -3.35 -23.75
C VAL A 500 -8.01 -3.57 -22.28
N ILE A 501 -8.03 -4.83 -21.81
CA ILE A 501 -8.32 -5.17 -20.41
C ILE A 501 -7.30 -4.54 -19.45
N SER A 502 -6.02 -4.59 -19.76
CA SER A 502 -4.98 -4.00 -18.90
C SER A 502 -5.02 -2.48 -18.88
N LYS A 503 -5.37 -1.84 -19.99
CA LYS A 503 -5.58 -0.38 -20.01
C LYS A 503 -6.81 0.01 -19.20
N LEU A 504 -7.93 -0.70 -19.38
CA LEU A 504 -9.21 -0.41 -18.73
C LEU A 504 -9.20 -0.71 -17.22
N LEU A 505 -8.69 -1.87 -16.81
CA LEU A 505 -8.75 -2.31 -15.41
C LEU A 505 -7.49 -1.91 -14.62
N ALA A 506 -6.35 -1.80 -15.31
CA ALA A 506 -5.05 -1.65 -14.71
C ALA A 506 -4.40 -0.27 -14.98
N GLY A 507 -4.90 0.50 -15.96
CA GLY A 507 -4.34 1.82 -16.29
C GLY A 507 -2.88 1.76 -16.79
N HIS A 508 -2.46 0.64 -17.38
CA HIS A 508 -1.13 0.47 -17.99
C HIS A 508 -1.11 0.99 -19.43
N THR A 509 -0.02 1.64 -19.83
CA THR A 509 0.22 2.13 -21.20
C THR A 509 1.15 1.23 -22.04
N ALA A 510 1.81 0.25 -21.44
CA ALA A 510 2.68 -0.70 -22.14
C ALA A 510 2.55 -2.11 -21.55
N LEU A 511 2.39 -3.11 -22.41
CA LEU A 511 2.38 -4.54 -22.07
C LEU A 511 3.33 -5.28 -23.02
N LEU A 512 4.29 -6.01 -22.46
CA LEU A 512 5.06 -7.03 -23.18
C LEU A 512 4.92 -8.33 -22.38
N LEU A 513 3.98 -9.19 -22.79
CA LEU A 513 3.98 -10.59 -22.34
C LEU A 513 4.83 -11.40 -23.32
N LYS A 514 5.80 -12.14 -22.79
CA LYS A 514 6.43 -13.21 -23.56
C LYS A 514 5.62 -14.49 -23.35
N SER A 515 5.16 -15.09 -24.44
CA SER A 515 4.65 -16.46 -24.48
C SER A 515 5.76 -17.43 -24.10
N GLY A 516 5.78 -17.86 -22.84
CA GLY A 516 6.53 -19.04 -22.44
C GLY A 516 5.76 -20.27 -22.89
N ASN A 517 6.27 -20.96 -23.92
CA ASN A 517 5.83 -22.30 -24.26
C ASN A 517 6.06 -23.22 -23.04
N TYR A 518 5.01 -23.51 -22.30
CA TYR A 518 4.95 -24.69 -21.45
C TYR A 518 3.92 -25.64 -22.07
N PRO A 519 4.27 -26.92 -22.28
CA PRO A 519 3.34 -27.88 -22.86
C PRO A 519 2.18 -28.07 -21.90
N ALA A 520 0.96 -27.98 -22.44
CA ALA A 520 -0.24 -28.38 -21.74
C ALA A 520 -0.11 -29.87 -21.37
N VAL A 521 0.00 -30.15 -20.07
CA VAL A 521 -0.30 -31.47 -19.53
C VAL A 521 -1.67 -31.32 -18.88
N TRP A 522 -2.62 -32.03 -19.47
CA TRP A 522 -4.04 -32.07 -19.11
C TRP A 522 -4.28 -32.75 -17.76
#